data_AF-A0A8X6LDL5-F1
#
_entry.id   AF-A0A8X6LDL5-F1
#
_cell.length_a   1.000
_cell.length_b   1.000
_cell.length_c   1.000
_cell.angle_alpha   90.00
_cell.angle_beta   90.00
_cell.angle_gamma   90.00
#
_symmetry.space_group_name_H-M   'P 1'
#
loop_
_entity.id
_entity.type
_entity.pdbx_description
1 polymer ?
#
loop_
_entity_poly.entity_id
_entity_poly.type
_entity_poly.pdbx_seq_one_letter_code
_entity_poly.pdbx_strand_id
1 'polypeptide(L)'
;MLRGKLYGENYSKSPEFNSWGAPVLLRVEVPLVPVEESECDWADNEENNRRRGFCNHIEGYGSVCSCVDPAPLAFAPKEIENNRVRDVPVAIIASNRPHYLYRMLRSLLSAHGCNPEMITVFIDGYFEEPLEVTKLFGLRGIQHTPIGAKNARISQHYKASLTATFNLFSEAKYAIIIEEDLDVSPDFFSYFSQTLRLLEEDETIYCISAWNDQGYEHTSEDSGLLYRVETMPGLGWILKRSLYKEELEPRWPTPEKLWDWDMWMRLPDVRKGRECVVPDVSRTYHFGSSGLNMNSFFQDIYFKKHAFNTQPHVELKDLDSIKKDNYEEVIHDLLRKAVVLDHSKSPCEENFIPDTKGEVYVMFIKMNGPRDFTTWLQIAKCFKIWDLDARGYHKSMWRLFMKGNHLLVVGVPNSSYSSFKPARVTPIYLEDQKIDKDRLR
;
A
#
# COMPACT_ATOMS: atom_id res chain seq x y z
N MET A 1 12.06 22.41 -25.28
CA MET A 1 12.20 22.04 -26.70
C MET A 1 13.55 21.37 -26.86
N LEU A 2 13.57 20.04 -27.04
CA LEU A 2 14.78 19.34 -27.45
C LEU A 2 15.16 19.86 -28.86
N ARG A 3 16.26 20.60 -28.96
CA ARG A 3 16.82 21.01 -30.26
C ARG A 3 17.61 19.82 -30.84
N GLY A 4 16.91 18.74 -31.18
CA GLY A 4 17.49 17.63 -31.92
C GLY A 4 17.56 17.98 -33.41
N LYS A 5 18.66 17.62 -34.08
CA LYS A 5 18.72 17.64 -35.55
C LYS A 5 17.85 16.50 -36.08
N LEU A 6 16.90 16.80 -36.95
CA LEU A 6 16.12 15.76 -37.65
C LEU A 6 17.02 15.08 -38.68
N TYR A 7 17.24 13.77 -38.52
CA TYR A 7 18.02 12.98 -39.49
C TYR A 7 17.13 12.41 -40.60
N GLY A 8 15.90 11.99 -40.28
CA GLY A 8 14.95 11.47 -41.27
C GLY A 8 13.57 11.24 -40.68
N GLU A 9 12.54 11.41 -41.52
CA GLU A 9 11.12 11.19 -41.20
C GLU A 9 10.42 10.67 -42.44
N ASN A 10 9.48 9.73 -42.28
CA ASN A 10 8.63 9.25 -43.37
C ASN A 10 7.20 9.05 -42.86
N TYR A 11 6.20 9.28 -43.70
CA TYR A 11 4.81 9.34 -43.28
C TYR A 11 3.86 8.89 -44.40
N SER A 12 2.81 8.16 -44.02
CA SER A 12 1.75 7.72 -44.92
C SER A 12 0.40 7.82 -44.22
N LYS A 13 -0.52 8.58 -44.83
CA LYS A 13 -1.85 8.82 -44.29
C LYS A 13 -2.82 7.77 -44.82
N SER A 14 -3.69 7.28 -43.94
CA SER A 14 -4.82 6.46 -44.35
C SER A 14 -5.77 7.24 -45.27
N PRO A 15 -6.18 6.68 -46.42
CA PRO A 15 -7.12 7.35 -47.34
C PRO A 15 -8.54 7.45 -46.77
N GLU A 16 -8.94 6.54 -45.89
CA GLU A 16 -10.28 6.48 -45.31
C GLU A 16 -10.29 5.81 -43.93
N PHE A 17 -11.32 6.07 -43.11
CA PHE A 17 -11.42 5.59 -41.73
C PHE A 17 -11.29 4.07 -41.59
N ASN A 18 -11.74 3.30 -42.58
CA ASN A 18 -11.72 1.84 -42.57
C ASN A 18 -10.44 1.24 -43.19
N SER A 19 -9.42 2.05 -43.42
CA SER A 19 -8.16 1.64 -44.04
C SER A 19 -6.95 2.11 -43.24
N TRP A 20 -5.79 1.54 -43.54
CA TRP A 20 -4.51 1.93 -42.97
C TRP A 20 -3.71 2.71 -44.01
N GLY A 21 -2.84 3.61 -43.54
CA GLY A 21 -1.81 4.17 -44.40
C GLY A 21 -0.92 3.06 -44.96
N ALA A 22 -0.40 3.25 -46.18
CA ALA A 22 0.57 2.33 -46.75
C ALA A 22 1.81 2.20 -45.84
N PRO A 23 2.42 1.01 -45.74
CA PRO A 23 3.68 0.83 -44.99
C PRO A 23 4.77 1.77 -45.50
N VAL A 24 5.53 2.36 -44.57
CA VAL A 24 6.67 3.24 -44.90
C VAL A 24 7.99 2.57 -44.50
N LEU A 25 9.01 2.75 -45.32
CA LEU A 25 10.40 2.38 -45.01
C LEU A 25 11.23 3.65 -44.94
N LEU A 26 11.85 3.90 -43.79
CA LEU A 26 12.82 4.99 -43.60
C LEU A 26 14.23 4.39 -43.62
N ARG A 27 15.12 4.97 -44.43
CA ARG A 27 16.57 4.70 -44.40
C ARG A 27 17.28 6.03 -44.20
N VAL A 28 18.11 6.10 -43.17
CA VAL A 28 18.82 7.30 -42.77
C VAL A 28 20.19 6.91 -42.20
N GLU A 29 21.20 7.72 -42.47
CA GLU A 29 22.52 7.59 -41.85
C GLU A 29 22.62 8.58 -40.69
N VAL A 30 22.94 8.08 -39.50
CA VAL A 30 23.13 8.89 -38.29
C VAL A 30 24.62 8.92 -37.97
N PRO A 31 25.28 10.10 -38.03
CA PRO A 31 26.69 10.21 -37.69
C PRO A 31 26.89 9.99 -36.19
N LEU A 32 27.89 9.18 -35.84
CA LEU A 32 28.31 9.00 -34.45
C LEU A 32 29.06 10.24 -33.95
N VAL A 33 28.98 10.47 -32.64
CA VAL A 33 29.73 11.52 -31.94
C VAL A 33 30.83 10.90 -31.08
N PRO A 34 31.91 11.65 -30.77
CA PRO A 34 32.92 11.23 -29.80
C PRO A 34 32.32 10.98 -28.41
N VAL A 35 32.95 10.12 -27.62
CA VAL A 35 32.47 9.77 -26.27
C VAL A 35 32.45 11.00 -25.37
N GLU A 36 33.43 11.88 -25.52
CA GLU A 36 33.60 13.11 -24.75
C GLU A 36 32.44 14.09 -24.96
N GLU A 37 31.76 14.04 -26.11
CA GLU A 37 30.57 14.85 -26.39
C GLU A 37 29.27 14.18 -25.91
N SER A 38 29.30 12.87 -25.66
CA SER A 38 28.16 12.09 -25.19
C SER A 38 28.07 11.98 -23.67
N GLU A 39 29.16 12.21 -22.95
CA GLU A 39 29.22 12.15 -21.49
C GLU A 39 29.10 13.53 -20.84
N CYS A 40 28.52 13.58 -19.64
CA CYS A 40 28.44 14.81 -18.85
C CYS A 40 29.70 15.01 -17.99
N ASP A 41 30.21 16.25 -17.97
CA ASP A 41 31.36 16.66 -17.14
C ASP A 41 30.96 16.96 -15.68
N TRP A 42 30.46 15.96 -14.96
CA TRP A 42 30.17 16.07 -13.54
C TRP A 42 31.45 15.92 -12.70
N ALA A 43 31.51 16.63 -11.56
CA ALA A 43 32.62 16.51 -10.61
C ALA A 43 32.87 15.06 -10.17
N ASP A 44 34.15 14.67 -10.03
CA ASP A 44 34.54 13.32 -9.61
C ASP A 44 34.30 13.08 -8.11
N ASN A 45 33.21 12.39 -7.81
CA ASN A 45 32.84 11.93 -6.48
C ASN A 45 32.00 10.65 -6.59
N GLU A 46 31.79 9.96 -5.46
CA GLU A 46 31.08 8.67 -5.42
C GLU A 46 29.66 8.75 -5.99
N GLU A 47 28.93 9.84 -5.70
CA GLU A 47 27.57 10.04 -6.23
C GLU A 47 27.57 10.13 -7.75
N ASN A 48 28.44 10.96 -8.31
CA ASN A 48 28.53 11.17 -9.76
C ASN A 48 29.15 9.97 -10.48
N ASN A 49 29.97 9.16 -9.81
CA ASN A 49 30.45 7.89 -10.37
C ASN A 49 29.32 6.87 -10.53
N ARG A 50 28.41 6.78 -9.54
CA ARG A 50 27.18 5.99 -9.69
C ARG A 50 26.27 6.57 -10.78
N ARG A 51 26.13 7.91 -10.84
CA ARG A 51 25.36 8.60 -11.87
C ARG A 51 25.88 8.32 -13.28
N ARG A 52 27.19 8.39 -13.51
CA ARG A 52 27.83 8.04 -14.79
C ARG A 52 27.55 6.59 -15.17
N GLY A 53 27.75 5.66 -14.22
CA GLY A 53 27.47 4.24 -14.45
C GLY A 53 26.03 3.98 -14.91
N PHE A 54 25.07 4.76 -14.38
CA PHE A 54 23.67 4.67 -14.76
C PHE A 54 23.35 5.40 -16.08
N CYS A 55 23.67 6.70 -16.18
CA CYS A 55 23.24 7.57 -17.29
C CYS A 55 23.94 7.27 -18.61
N ASN A 56 25.09 6.62 -18.60
CA ASN A 56 25.76 6.19 -19.83
C ASN A 56 25.16 4.89 -20.41
N HIS A 57 24.22 4.26 -19.68
CA HIS A 57 23.60 2.98 -20.06
C HIS A 57 22.08 3.04 -20.12
N ILE A 58 21.46 3.81 -19.22
CA ILE A 58 20.02 3.89 -19.00
C ILE A 58 19.54 5.32 -19.23
N GLU A 59 18.50 5.45 -20.05
CA GLU A 59 17.86 6.72 -20.41
C GLU A 59 16.43 6.84 -19.86
N GLY A 60 15.83 8.03 -19.97
CA GLY A 60 14.41 8.23 -19.63
C GLY A 60 14.12 8.57 -18.15
N TYR A 61 15.15 8.85 -17.35
CA TYR A 61 15.03 9.26 -15.94
C TYR A 61 15.08 10.78 -15.73
N GLY A 62 14.99 11.54 -16.83
CA GLY A 62 14.85 13.01 -16.81
C GLY A 62 16.03 13.70 -16.14
N SER A 63 15.77 14.51 -15.12
CA SER A 63 16.79 15.34 -14.47
C SER A 63 17.88 14.55 -13.75
N VAL A 64 17.74 13.23 -13.54
CA VAL A 64 18.85 12.40 -13.03
C VAL A 64 20.07 12.48 -13.94
N CYS A 65 19.87 12.51 -15.26
CA CYS A 65 20.94 12.53 -16.25
C CYS A 65 21.15 13.92 -16.87
N SER A 66 20.68 14.98 -16.20
CA SER A 66 20.95 16.36 -16.62
C SER A 66 22.43 16.69 -16.40
N CYS A 67 23.14 17.08 -17.47
CA CYS A 67 24.53 17.52 -17.35
C CYS A 67 24.68 18.85 -16.57
N VAL A 68 23.63 19.67 -16.53
CA VAL A 68 23.69 21.04 -15.97
C VAL A 68 23.16 21.09 -14.53
N ASP A 69 22.02 20.46 -14.30
CA ASP A 69 21.32 20.48 -13.00
C ASP A 69 20.82 19.06 -12.68
N PRO A 70 21.73 18.16 -12.26
CA PRO A 70 21.39 16.78 -11.97
C PRO A 70 20.57 16.66 -10.68
N ALA A 71 19.51 15.86 -10.71
CA ALA A 71 18.71 15.58 -9.51
C ALA A 71 19.55 14.85 -8.44
N PRO A 72 19.37 15.16 -7.13
CA PRO A 72 20.18 14.57 -6.07
C PRO A 72 19.95 13.07 -5.93
N LEU A 73 21.02 12.31 -5.67
CA LEU A 73 20.97 10.87 -5.37
C LEU A 73 21.29 10.56 -3.90
N ALA A 74 21.89 11.50 -3.18
CA ALA A 74 22.08 11.45 -1.75
C ALA A 74 20.92 12.12 -1.01
N PHE A 75 20.43 11.48 0.04
CA PHE A 75 19.36 11.97 0.90
C PHE A 75 19.90 12.10 2.33
N ALA A 76 19.56 13.20 2.99
CA ALA A 76 19.90 13.44 4.40
C ALA A 76 18.60 13.60 5.21
N PRO A 77 17.83 12.51 5.38
CA PRO A 77 16.60 12.57 6.17
C PRO A 77 16.93 12.89 7.63
N LYS A 78 16.04 13.61 8.32
CA LYS A 78 16.20 13.88 9.75
C LYS A 78 16.17 12.56 10.53
N GLU A 79 17.00 12.48 11.57
CA GLU A 79 16.91 11.39 12.53
C GLU A 79 15.61 11.49 13.34
N ILE A 80 15.15 10.36 13.87
CA ILE A 80 14.03 10.29 14.81
C ILE A 80 14.55 9.89 16.19
N GLU A 81 14.04 10.55 17.23
CA GLU A 81 14.42 10.25 18.62
C GLU A 81 13.98 8.84 19.00
N ASN A 82 14.85 8.12 19.73
CA ASN A 82 14.58 6.76 20.20
C ASN A 82 14.07 5.81 19.10
N ASN A 83 14.72 5.84 17.93
CA ASN A 83 14.34 5.01 16.78
C ASN A 83 14.43 3.50 17.09
N ARG A 84 13.30 2.89 17.44
CA ARG A 84 13.21 1.45 17.74
C ARG A 84 13.30 0.57 16.50
N VAL A 85 13.22 1.16 15.30
CA VAL A 85 13.29 0.44 14.02
C VAL A 85 14.55 0.76 13.21
N ARG A 86 15.55 1.43 13.82
CA ARG A 86 16.82 1.79 13.15
C ARG A 86 17.55 0.57 12.57
N ASP A 87 17.49 -0.55 13.28
CA ASP A 87 18.17 -1.81 12.94
C ASP A 87 17.18 -2.88 12.46
N VAL A 88 15.94 -2.50 12.10
CA VAL A 88 14.97 -3.41 11.50
C VAL A 88 15.20 -3.45 9.99
N PRO A 89 15.50 -4.62 9.40
CA PRO A 89 15.72 -4.74 7.96
C PRO A 89 14.48 -4.38 7.15
N VAL A 90 14.70 -3.73 6.02
CA VAL A 90 13.66 -3.35 5.05
C VAL A 90 13.83 -4.19 3.79
N ALA A 91 12.87 -5.06 3.52
CA ALA A 91 12.79 -5.89 2.33
C ALA A 91 11.87 -5.23 1.30
N ILE A 92 12.46 -4.82 0.16
CA ILE A 92 11.72 -4.29 -0.97
C ILE A 92 11.46 -5.42 -1.96
N ILE A 93 10.19 -5.63 -2.32
CA ILE A 93 9.77 -6.61 -3.30
C ILE A 93 9.60 -5.93 -4.65
N ALA A 94 10.47 -6.24 -5.60
CA ALA A 94 10.54 -5.62 -6.91
C ALA A 94 10.54 -6.64 -8.06
N SER A 95 10.21 -6.17 -9.25
CA SER A 95 10.25 -6.95 -10.50
C SER A 95 10.76 -6.06 -11.64
N ASN A 96 10.24 -6.25 -12.87
CA ASN A 96 10.64 -5.45 -14.03
C ASN A 96 9.83 -4.16 -14.20
N ARG A 97 9.80 -3.31 -13.16
CA ARG A 97 9.15 -1.98 -13.20
C ARG A 97 10.09 -0.91 -12.66
N PRO A 98 11.23 -0.66 -13.33
CA PRO A 98 12.33 0.13 -12.77
C PRO A 98 11.96 1.59 -12.48
N HIS A 99 11.06 2.20 -13.26
CA HIS A 99 10.55 3.54 -12.95
C HIS A 99 9.69 3.59 -11.67
N TYR A 100 8.95 2.52 -11.35
CA TYR A 100 8.19 2.42 -10.10
C TYR A 100 9.16 2.28 -8.93
N LEU A 101 10.11 1.34 -9.04
CA LEU A 101 11.17 1.15 -8.06
C LEU A 101 11.95 2.44 -7.78
N TYR A 102 12.34 3.17 -8.83
CA TYR A 102 13.03 4.46 -8.71
C TYR A 102 12.19 5.48 -7.92
N ARG A 103 10.90 5.63 -8.25
CA ARG A 103 10.00 6.54 -7.53
C ARG A 103 9.87 6.15 -6.04
N MET A 104 9.60 4.88 -5.77
CA MET A 104 9.43 4.39 -4.39
C MET A 104 10.69 4.62 -3.56
N LEU A 105 11.87 4.27 -4.09
CA LEU A 105 13.14 4.43 -3.39
C LEU A 105 13.41 5.88 -3.00
N ARG A 106 13.07 6.85 -3.86
CA ARG A 106 13.20 8.28 -3.53
C ARG A 106 12.35 8.67 -2.33
N SER A 107 11.10 8.22 -2.27
CA SER A 107 10.22 8.51 -1.12
C SER A 107 10.75 7.84 0.16
N LEU A 108 11.20 6.59 0.06
CA LEU A 108 11.73 5.82 1.19
C LEU A 108 13.01 6.44 1.77
N LEU A 109 13.97 6.78 0.92
CA LEU A 109 15.26 7.37 1.34
C LEU A 109 15.11 8.81 1.87
N SER A 110 14.00 9.47 1.53
CA SER A 110 13.67 10.81 2.06
C SER A 110 12.92 10.76 3.40
N ALA A 111 12.39 9.60 3.80
CA ALA A 111 11.62 9.46 5.03
C ALA A 111 12.51 9.60 6.29
N HIS A 112 12.01 10.29 7.31
CA HIS A 112 12.76 10.51 8.55
C HIS A 112 13.08 9.18 9.24
N GLY A 113 14.31 9.04 9.74
CA GLY A 113 14.78 7.83 10.41
C GLY A 113 15.13 6.66 9.49
N CYS A 114 15.16 6.88 8.16
CA CYS A 114 15.61 5.88 7.20
C CYS A 114 17.08 5.48 7.45
N ASN A 115 17.36 4.18 7.43
CA ASN A 115 18.71 3.63 7.46
C ASN A 115 18.99 2.84 6.17
N PRO A 116 19.71 3.42 5.18
CA PRO A 116 19.98 2.76 3.90
C PRO A 116 20.69 1.41 4.00
N GLU A 117 21.52 1.19 5.04
CA GLU A 117 22.26 -0.06 5.24
C GLU A 117 21.36 -1.27 5.53
N MET A 118 20.14 -0.99 6.02
CA MET A 118 19.13 -1.99 6.35
C MET A 118 18.22 -2.34 5.16
N ILE A 119 18.36 -1.63 4.03
CA ILE A 119 17.51 -1.81 2.85
C ILE A 119 18.11 -2.89 1.94
N THR A 120 17.27 -3.85 1.53
CA THR A 120 17.60 -4.83 0.50
C THR A 120 16.47 -4.91 -0.52
N VAL A 121 16.81 -4.73 -1.81
CA VAL A 121 15.89 -4.82 -2.94
C VAL A 121 15.96 -6.21 -3.54
N PHE A 122 14.87 -6.96 -3.47
CA PHE A 122 14.75 -8.30 -4.04
C PHE A 122 14.02 -8.24 -5.38
N ILE A 123 14.72 -8.57 -6.46
CA ILE A 123 14.25 -8.47 -7.84
C ILE A 123 13.88 -9.88 -8.33
N ASP A 124 12.61 -10.07 -8.71
CA ASP A 124 12.10 -11.32 -9.27
C ASP A 124 12.51 -11.50 -10.74
N GLY A 125 13.80 -11.76 -10.98
CA GLY A 125 14.39 -11.99 -12.30
C GLY A 125 15.73 -11.30 -12.49
N TYR A 126 16.44 -11.68 -13.56
CA TYR A 126 17.72 -11.08 -13.96
C TYR A 126 17.50 -9.88 -14.89
N PHE A 127 16.78 -8.88 -14.39
CA PHE A 127 16.54 -7.63 -15.11
C PHE A 127 17.64 -6.63 -14.78
N GLU A 128 18.26 -6.08 -15.82
CA GLU A 128 19.37 -5.13 -15.70
C GLU A 128 18.92 -3.78 -15.14
N GLU A 129 17.92 -3.15 -15.76
CA GLU A 129 17.49 -1.80 -15.39
C GLU A 129 17.04 -1.67 -13.92
N PRO A 130 16.22 -2.59 -13.34
CA PRO A 130 15.92 -2.54 -11.90
C PRO A 130 17.15 -2.68 -11.01
N LEU A 131 18.13 -3.50 -11.40
CA LEU A 131 19.38 -3.66 -10.65
C LEU A 131 20.22 -2.38 -10.73
N GLU A 132 20.32 -1.75 -11.89
CA GLU A 132 21.01 -0.47 -12.06
C GLU A 132 20.36 0.65 -11.23
N VAL A 133 19.03 0.65 -11.07
CA VAL A 133 18.36 1.58 -10.14
C VAL A 133 18.80 1.35 -8.69
N THR A 134 19.04 0.11 -8.26
CA THR A 134 19.57 -0.14 -6.90
C THR A 134 20.99 0.39 -6.73
N LYS A 135 21.84 0.20 -7.75
CA LYS A 135 23.23 0.69 -7.77
C LYS A 135 23.28 2.21 -7.81
N LEU A 136 22.37 2.85 -8.57
CA LEU A 136 22.23 4.30 -8.63
C LEU A 136 22.07 4.90 -7.21
N PHE A 137 21.27 4.26 -6.36
CA PHE A 137 21.08 4.67 -4.97
C PHE A 137 22.06 4.05 -3.96
N GLY A 138 23.00 3.21 -4.42
CA GLY A 138 24.01 2.59 -3.54
C GLY A 138 23.43 1.55 -2.59
N LEU A 139 22.33 0.91 -2.99
CA LEU A 139 21.60 -0.06 -2.17
C LEU A 139 21.96 -1.50 -2.54
N ARG A 140 21.69 -2.42 -1.62
CA ARG A 140 21.85 -3.86 -1.87
C ARG A 140 20.72 -4.37 -2.77
N GLY A 141 21.05 -4.75 -4.01
CA GLY A 141 20.16 -5.46 -4.92
C GLY A 141 20.46 -6.97 -4.96
N ILE A 142 19.43 -7.81 -4.84
CA ILE A 142 19.52 -9.26 -4.96
C ILE A 142 18.53 -9.73 -6.02
N GLN A 143 19.03 -10.38 -7.07
CA GLN A 143 18.20 -10.98 -8.11
C GLN A 143 17.91 -12.44 -7.78
N HIS A 144 16.65 -12.84 -7.98
CA HIS A 144 16.21 -14.21 -7.79
C HIS A 144 15.80 -14.84 -9.13
N THR A 145 16.11 -16.12 -9.31
CA THR A 145 15.54 -16.90 -10.41
C THR A 145 14.03 -17.09 -10.15
N PRO A 146 13.14 -16.68 -11.06
CA PRO A 146 11.70 -16.81 -10.86
C PRO A 146 11.27 -18.28 -10.76
N ILE A 147 10.38 -18.60 -9.82
CA ILE A 147 9.84 -19.95 -9.61
C ILE A 147 8.31 -19.90 -9.66
N GLY A 148 7.70 -20.72 -10.51
CA GLY A 148 6.23 -20.74 -10.69
C GLY A 148 5.74 -19.75 -11.74
N ALA A 149 4.43 -19.51 -11.79
CA ALA A 149 3.80 -18.62 -12.76
C ALA A 149 2.70 -17.76 -12.12
N LYS A 150 2.43 -16.58 -12.69
CA LYS A 150 1.40 -15.64 -12.21
C LYS A 150 1.52 -15.40 -10.69
N ASN A 151 0.44 -15.55 -9.94
CA ASN A 151 0.37 -15.31 -8.50
C ASN A 151 1.29 -16.27 -7.71
N ALA A 152 1.49 -17.51 -8.19
CA ALA A 152 2.42 -18.45 -7.57
C ALA A 152 3.87 -17.96 -7.65
N ARG A 153 4.25 -17.30 -8.75
CA ARG A 153 5.58 -16.69 -8.92
C ARG A 153 5.83 -15.61 -7.88
N ILE A 154 4.86 -14.71 -7.70
CA ILE A 154 4.93 -13.67 -6.68
C ILE A 154 5.02 -14.31 -5.28
N SER A 155 4.20 -15.31 -5.00
CA SER A 155 4.22 -16.02 -3.71
C SER A 155 5.59 -16.65 -3.40
N GLN A 156 6.24 -17.30 -4.37
CA GLN A 156 7.57 -17.85 -4.16
C GLN A 156 8.64 -16.76 -4.02
N HIS A 157 8.52 -15.64 -4.74
CA HIS A 157 9.45 -14.51 -4.60
C HIS A 157 9.37 -13.89 -3.20
N TYR A 158 8.16 -13.72 -2.66
CA TYR A 158 7.94 -13.29 -1.28
C TYR A 158 8.63 -14.24 -0.29
N LYS A 159 8.39 -15.55 -0.42
CA LYS A 159 9.06 -16.55 0.43
C LYS A 159 10.59 -16.42 0.36
N ALA A 160 11.16 -16.43 -0.84
CA ALA A 160 12.60 -16.34 -1.03
C ALA A 160 13.19 -15.07 -0.39
N SER A 161 12.53 -13.93 -0.59
CA SER A 161 12.95 -12.63 -0.08
C SER A 161 12.88 -12.54 1.45
N LEU A 162 11.80 -13.02 2.06
CA LEU A 162 11.64 -13.06 3.51
C LEU A 162 12.65 -14.02 4.16
N THR A 163 12.85 -15.20 3.57
CA THR A 163 13.86 -16.16 4.02
C THR A 163 15.26 -15.55 3.94
N ALA A 164 15.61 -14.92 2.81
CA ALA A 164 16.91 -14.27 2.63
C ALA A 164 17.13 -13.11 3.62
N THR A 165 16.09 -12.30 3.87
CA THR A 165 16.15 -11.18 4.82
C THR A 165 16.56 -11.66 6.22
N PHE A 166 15.89 -12.68 6.76
CA PHE A 166 16.22 -13.19 8.10
C PHE A 166 17.51 -14.00 8.17
N ASN A 167 18.06 -14.41 7.02
CA ASN A 167 19.39 -15.02 6.92
C ASN A 167 20.49 -13.96 6.89
N LEU A 168 20.30 -12.87 6.14
CA LEU A 168 21.23 -11.73 6.07
C LEU A 168 21.32 -11.00 7.42
N PHE A 169 20.19 -10.91 8.13
CA PHE A 169 20.07 -10.28 9.43
C PHE A 169 19.65 -11.33 10.47
N SER A 170 20.59 -12.16 10.93
CA SER A 170 20.34 -13.29 11.82
C SER A 170 19.73 -12.89 13.17
N GLU A 171 20.09 -11.71 13.68
CA GLU A 171 19.62 -11.19 14.97
C GLU A 171 18.30 -10.41 14.86
N ALA A 172 17.85 -10.11 13.64
CA ALA A 172 16.65 -9.31 13.43
C ALA A 172 15.39 -10.09 13.88
N LYS A 173 14.65 -9.49 14.82
CA LYS A 173 13.36 -10.00 15.31
C LYS A 173 12.18 -9.61 14.42
N TYR A 174 12.37 -8.59 13.59
CA TYR A 174 11.34 -8.02 12.73
C TYR A 174 11.92 -7.73 11.35
N ALA A 175 11.06 -7.58 10.35
CA ALA A 175 11.41 -7.02 9.05
C ALA A 175 10.26 -6.13 8.56
N ILE A 176 10.56 -5.02 7.90
CA ILE A 176 9.57 -4.17 7.21
C ILE A 176 9.55 -4.58 5.74
N ILE A 177 8.35 -4.79 5.18
CA ILE A 177 8.13 -5.23 3.80
C ILE A 177 7.44 -4.12 3.03
N ILE A 178 8.00 -3.76 1.87
CA ILE A 178 7.49 -2.70 0.99
C ILE A 178 7.50 -3.20 -0.47
N GLU A 179 6.46 -2.88 -1.23
CA GLU A 179 6.40 -3.17 -2.68
C GLU A 179 6.92 -1.98 -3.50
N GLU A 180 7.44 -2.24 -4.71
CA GLU A 180 8.06 -1.22 -5.56
C GLU A 180 7.11 -0.11 -6.08
N ASP A 181 5.80 -0.25 -5.89
CA ASP A 181 4.74 0.65 -6.37
C ASP A 181 4.06 1.47 -5.26
N LEU A 182 4.76 1.66 -4.14
CA LEU A 182 4.32 2.46 -3.00
C LEU A 182 5.12 3.76 -2.87
N ASP A 183 4.45 4.90 -2.66
CA ASP A 183 5.09 6.06 -2.04
C ASP A 183 5.06 5.88 -0.51
N VAL A 184 6.13 6.29 0.16
CA VAL A 184 6.32 6.19 1.61
C VAL A 184 6.17 7.56 2.26
N SER A 185 5.39 7.64 3.33
CA SER A 185 5.15 8.88 4.07
C SER A 185 6.41 9.37 4.81
N PRO A 186 6.62 10.69 4.95
CA PRO A 186 7.75 11.23 5.70
C PRO A 186 7.89 10.72 7.15
N ASP A 187 6.79 10.35 7.82
CA ASP A 187 6.79 9.82 9.20
C ASP A 187 6.79 8.27 9.27
N PHE A 188 6.99 7.57 8.16
CA PHE A 188 6.82 6.10 8.08
C PHE A 188 7.63 5.32 9.14
N PHE A 189 8.91 5.63 9.33
CA PHE A 189 9.71 4.97 10.37
C PHE A 189 9.36 5.45 11.78
N SER A 190 8.88 6.69 11.94
CA SER A 190 8.35 7.20 13.21
C SER A 190 7.10 6.44 13.63
N TYR A 191 6.19 6.16 12.68
CA TYR A 191 5.01 5.32 12.88
C TYR A 191 5.41 3.93 13.38
N PHE A 192 6.27 3.22 12.64
CA PHE A 192 6.69 1.87 13.07
C PHE A 192 7.50 1.88 14.37
N SER A 193 8.34 2.89 14.61
CA SER A 193 9.10 3.04 15.86
C SER A 193 8.17 3.11 17.08
N GLN A 194 7.11 3.91 16.99
CA GLN A 194 6.11 4.06 18.06
C GLN A 194 5.27 2.79 18.25
N THR A 195 4.82 2.17 17.15
CA THR A 195 3.89 1.02 17.22
C THR A 195 4.58 -0.32 17.46
N LEU A 196 5.91 -0.43 17.28
CA LEU A 196 6.64 -1.72 17.39
C LEU A 196 6.36 -2.45 18.71
N ARG A 197 6.24 -1.69 19.81
CA ARG A 197 5.92 -2.21 21.15
C ARG A 197 4.63 -3.03 21.19
N LEU A 198 3.66 -2.73 20.33
CA LEU A 198 2.39 -3.45 20.29
C LEU A 198 2.60 -4.93 19.87
N LEU A 199 3.52 -5.19 18.94
CA LEU A 199 3.90 -6.56 18.53
C LEU A 199 4.76 -7.30 19.57
N GLU A 200 5.43 -6.55 20.44
CA GLU A 200 6.20 -7.08 21.57
C GLU A 200 5.28 -7.49 22.72
N GLU A 201 4.26 -6.67 23.00
CA GLU A 201 3.45 -6.73 24.21
C GLU A 201 2.09 -7.43 24.04
N ASP A 202 1.57 -7.57 22.81
CA ASP A 202 0.27 -8.20 22.52
C ASP A 202 0.38 -9.29 21.44
N GLU A 203 0.35 -10.56 21.86
CA GLU A 203 0.42 -11.74 20.97
C GLU A 203 -0.79 -11.88 20.03
N THR A 204 -1.87 -11.15 20.29
CA THR A 204 -3.06 -11.16 19.43
C THR A 204 -2.93 -10.26 18.21
N ILE A 205 -1.83 -9.49 18.11
CA ILE A 205 -1.49 -8.70 16.94
C ILE A 205 -0.68 -9.55 15.95
N TYR A 206 -1.22 -9.70 14.75
CA TYR A 206 -0.64 -10.42 13.63
C TYR A 206 0.42 -9.62 12.88
N CYS A 207 0.14 -8.33 12.65
CA CYS A 207 1.02 -7.41 11.93
C CYS A 207 0.71 -5.95 12.29
N ILE A 208 1.59 -5.05 11.88
CA ILE A 208 1.28 -3.62 11.82
C ILE A 208 1.45 -3.23 10.35
N SER A 209 0.42 -2.63 9.77
CA SER A 209 0.42 -2.16 8.38
C SER A 209 0.31 -0.63 8.34
N ALA A 210 0.91 -0.04 7.32
CA ALA A 210 0.83 1.36 6.98
C ALA A 210 -0.43 1.71 6.18
N TRP A 211 -1.25 0.73 5.81
CA TRP A 211 -2.37 0.88 4.90
C TRP A 211 -3.73 0.67 5.57
N ASN A 212 -4.61 1.64 5.41
CA ASN A 212 -6.03 1.54 5.75
C ASN A 212 -6.86 1.29 4.48
N ASP A 213 -7.42 0.09 4.34
CA ASP A 213 -8.27 -0.29 3.21
C ASP A 213 -9.51 0.60 3.03
N GLN A 214 -10.01 1.21 4.10
CA GLN A 214 -11.18 2.09 4.06
C GLN A 214 -10.81 3.58 4.23
N GLY A 215 -9.51 3.89 4.20
CA GLY A 215 -9.00 5.22 4.45
C GLY A 215 -8.86 6.06 3.17
N TYR A 216 -9.95 6.71 2.78
CA TYR A 216 -10.00 7.64 1.65
C TYR A 216 -9.93 9.09 2.13
N GLU A 217 -9.62 10.02 1.23
CA GLU A 217 -9.54 11.46 1.54
C GLU A 217 -10.78 12.00 2.28
N HIS A 218 -11.96 11.44 2.02
CA HIS A 218 -13.22 11.84 2.67
C HIS A 218 -13.63 10.95 3.85
N THR A 219 -12.89 9.87 4.13
CA THR A 219 -13.21 8.90 5.21
C THR A 219 -12.12 8.70 6.25
N SER A 220 -11.02 9.43 6.16
CA SER A 220 -9.93 9.49 7.13
C SER A 220 -9.64 10.93 7.51
N GLU A 221 -9.19 11.15 8.74
CA GLU A 221 -9.03 12.49 9.30
C GLU A 221 -7.85 12.59 10.29
N ASP A 222 -7.74 11.65 11.23
CA ASP A 222 -6.83 11.78 12.36
C ASP A 222 -5.53 10.99 12.15
N SER A 223 -4.47 11.67 11.77
CA SER A 223 -3.17 11.02 11.53
C SER A 223 -2.60 10.33 12.78
N GLY A 224 -3.01 10.70 13.99
CA GLY A 224 -2.56 10.10 15.25
C GLY A 224 -3.39 8.89 15.72
N LEU A 225 -4.47 8.55 15.02
CA LEU A 225 -5.40 7.48 15.40
C LEU A 225 -5.01 6.13 14.78
N LEU A 226 -5.23 5.06 15.54
CA LEU A 226 -4.99 3.67 15.14
C LEU A 226 -6.25 2.82 15.29
N TYR A 227 -6.33 1.76 14.49
CA TYR A 227 -7.37 0.74 14.53
C TYR A 227 -6.79 -0.65 14.62
N ARG A 228 -7.55 -1.57 15.23
CA ARG A 228 -7.38 -3.02 15.03
C ARG A 228 -8.34 -3.49 13.94
N VAL A 229 -7.86 -4.33 13.03
CA VAL A 229 -8.66 -4.90 11.93
C VAL A 229 -8.41 -6.39 11.76
N GLU A 230 -9.46 -7.15 11.46
CA GLU A 230 -9.43 -8.60 11.30
C GLU A 230 -8.95 -9.05 9.90
N THR A 231 -7.87 -8.47 9.41
CA THR A 231 -7.26 -8.81 8.11
C THR A 231 -5.74 -8.60 8.16
N MET A 232 -5.05 -8.91 7.07
CA MET A 232 -3.66 -8.56 6.82
C MET A 232 -3.62 -7.65 5.58
N PRO A 233 -3.60 -6.32 5.76
CA PRO A 233 -3.71 -5.38 4.64
C PRO A 233 -2.50 -5.42 3.69
N GLY A 234 -1.30 -5.63 4.22
CA GLY A 234 -0.06 -5.57 3.45
C GLY A 234 0.38 -4.13 3.20
N LEU A 235 0.80 -3.84 1.95
CA LEU A 235 1.10 -2.49 1.43
C LEU A 235 1.95 -1.60 2.37
N GLY A 236 3.11 -2.11 2.77
CA GLY A 236 3.96 -1.50 3.79
C GLY A 236 3.61 -2.04 5.17
N TRP A 237 4.28 -3.10 5.61
CA TRP A 237 3.93 -3.78 6.86
C TRP A 237 5.15 -4.37 7.54
N ILE A 238 5.05 -4.57 8.86
CA ILE A 238 6.12 -5.18 9.66
C ILE A 238 5.76 -6.62 10.03
N LEU A 239 6.73 -7.52 9.85
CA LEU A 239 6.63 -8.96 10.07
C LEU A 239 7.49 -9.38 11.26
N LYS A 240 6.92 -10.15 12.19
CA LYS A 240 7.66 -10.79 13.27
C LYS A 240 8.39 -12.03 12.76
N ARG A 241 9.69 -12.17 13.08
CA ARG A 241 10.52 -13.32 12.68
C ARG A 241 9.91 -14.64 13.13
N SER A 242 9.47 -14.74 14.38
CA SER A 242 8.89 -15.98 14.93
C SER A 242 7.64 -16.39 14.16
N LEU A 243 6.75 -15.45 13.84
CA LEU A 243 5.57 -15.72 13.00
C LEU A 243 6.00 -16.30 11.63
N TYR A 244 6.98 -15.68 10.97
CA TYR A 244 7.44 -16.18 9.68
C TYR A 244 8.08 -17.57 9.78
N LYS A 245 9.12 -17.71 10.62
CA LYS A 245 9.96 -18.90 10.69
C LYS A 245 9.24 -20.11 11.29
N GLU A 246 8.40 -19.90 12.29
CA GLU A 246 7.77 -20.99 13.03
C GLU A 246 6.39 -21.37 12.48
N GLU A 247 5.66 -20.41 11.89
CA GLU A 247 4.27 -20.65 11.45
C GLU A 247 4.04 -20.57 9.94
N LEU A 248 4.65 -19.60 9.23
CA LEU A 248 4.34 -19.32 7.83
C LEU A 248 5.24 -20.08 6.86
N GLU A 249 6.57 -19.95 6.99
CA GLU A 249 7.57 -20.53 6.10
C GLU A 249 7.42 -22.07 5.95
N PRO A 250 7.20 -22.87 7.03
CA PRO A 250 7.03 -24.32 6.90
C PRO A 250 5.75 -24.74 6.17
N ARG A 251 4.73 -23.88 6.15
CA ARG A 251 3.41 -24.14 5.54
C ARG A 251 3.17 -23.29 4.30
N TRP A 252 4.19 -22.57 3.82
CA TRP A 252 4.06 -21.65 2.70
C TRP A 252 3.54 -22.40 1.45
N PRO A 253 2.59 -21.83 0.69
CA PRO A 253 2.07 -22.47 -0.52
C PRO A 253 3.18 -22.91 -1.47
N THR A 254 3.07 -24.14 -1.98
CA THR A 254 4.03 -24.70 -2.93
C THR A 254 3.89 -24.05 -4.31
N PRO A 255 4.93 -24.10 -5.17
CA PRO A 255 4.95 -23.38 -6.45
C PRO A 255 3.82 -23.72 -7.44
N GLU A 256 3.21 -24.90 -7.32
CA GLU A 256 2.07 -25.33 -8.12
C GLU A 256 0.74 -24.68 -7.71
N LYS A 257 0.66 -24.06 -6.53
CA LYS A 257 -0.54 -23.39 -6.05
C LYS A 257 -0.61 -21.96 -6.57
N LEU A 258 -1.55 -21.72 -7.48
CA LEU A 258 -1.87 -20.38 -8.02
C LEU A 258 -2.64 -19.51 -7.00
N TRP A 259 -2.13 -19.41 -5.78
CA TRP A 259 -2.72 -18.64 -4.69
C TRP A 259 -1.97 -17.33 -4.51
N ASP A 260 -2.70 -16.25 -4.27
CA ASP A 260 -2.13 -15.00 -3.78
C ASP A 260 -1.65 -15.20 -2.33
N TRP A 261 -0.40 -14.78 -2.08
CA TRP A 261 0.27 -15.01 -0.79
C TRP A 261 -0.44 -14.27 0.36
N ASP A 262 -0.94 -13.06 0.10
CA ASP A 262 -1.65 -12.22 1.04
C ASP A 262 -3.04 -12.79 1.35
N MET A 263 -3.78 -13.25 0.34
CA MET A 263 -5.06 -13.94 0.54
C MET A 263 -4.89 -15.21 1.36
N TRP A 264 -3.83 -15.99 1.11
CA TRP A 264 -3.49 -17.14 1.94
C TRP A 264 -3.20 -16.74 3.39
N MET A 265 -2.43 -15.65 3.62
CA MET A 265 -2.14 -15.15 4.96
C MET A 265 -3.39 -14.63 5.70
N ARG A 266 -4.44 -14.23 4.99
CA ARG A 266 -5.72 -13.77 5.57
C ARG A 266 -6.64 -14.93 6.00
N LEU A 267 -6.37 -16.16 5.54
CA LEU A 267 -7.21 -17.31 5.87
C LEU A 267 -7.29 -17.54 7.39
N PRO A 268 -8.47 -17.95 7.92
CA PRO A 268 -8.66 -18.18 9.35
C PRO A 268 -7.62 -19.11 9.99
N ASP A 269 -7.23 -20.19 9.31
CA ASP A 269 -6.27 -21.19 9.83
C ASP A 269 -4.82 -20.69 9.85
N VAL A 270 -4.53 -19.60 9.12
CA VAL A 270 -3.20 -18.97 9.06
C VAL A 270 -3.16 -17.79 10.04
N ARG A 271 -4.12 -16.86 9.93
CA ARG A 271 -4.24 -15.69 10.80
C ARG A 271 -4.60 -16.07 12.25
N LYS A 272 -5.35 -17.15 12.47
CA LYS A 272 -5.75 -17.70 13.78
C LYS A 272 -6.46 -16.67 14.67
N GLY A 273 -7.33 -15.85 14.07
CA GLY A 273 -8.11 -14.83 14.79
C GLY A 273 -7.31 -13.61 15.27
N ARG A 274 -6.01 -13.54 14.99
CA ARG A 274 -5.17 -12.36 15.28
C ARG A 274 -5.51 -11.20 14.34
N GLU A 275 -5.17 -9.99 14.72
CA GLU A 275 -5.56 -8.75 14.02
C GLU A 275 -4.34 -7.92 13.64
N CYS A 276 -4.46 -7.06 12.64
CA CYS A 276 -3.41 -6.08 12.37
C CYS A 276 -3.78 -4.70 12.91
N VAL A 277 -2.75 -3.94 13.27
CA VAL A 277 -2.89 -2.51 13.59
C VAL A 277 -2.69 -1.70 12.30
N VAL A 278 -3.59 -0.75 12.05
CA VAL A 278 -3.52 0.17 10.91
C VAL A 278 -3.74 1.61 11.40
N PRO A 279 -3.17 2.63 10.73
CA PRO A 279 -3.48 4.01 11.03
C PRO A 279 -4.84 4.40 10.43
N ASP A 280 -5.44 5.50 10.89
CA ASP A 280 -6.60 6.07 10.22
C ASP A 280 -6.22 6.66 8.85
N VAL A 281 -5.16 7.48 8.81
CA VAL A 281 -4.55 8.01 7.57
C VAL A 281 -3.36 7.15 7.17
N SER A 282 -3.37 6.55 5.97
CA SER A 282 -2.30 5.64 5.52
C SER A 282 -0.92 6.32 5.46
N ARG A 283 0.14 5.55 5.74
CA ARG A 283 1.56 5.95 5.61
C ARG A 283 2.22 5.44 4.34
N THR A 284 1.46 4.76 3.50
CA THR A 284 1.84 4.36 2.15
C THR A 284 0.75 4.77 1.16
N TYR A 285 1.15 5.05 -0.08
CA TYR A 285 0.22 5.33 -1.17
C TYR A 285 0.58 4.46 -2.38
N HIS A 286 -0.35 3.61 -2.81
CA HIS A 286 -0.16 2.75 -3.97
C HIS A 286 -0.36 3.54 -5.27
N PHE A 287 0.68 3.67 -6.09
CA PHE A 287 0.64 4.40 -7.36
C PHE A 287 0.70 3.49 -8.60
N GLY A 288 0.89 2.19 -8.42
CA GLY A 288 1.01 1.25 -9.53
C GLY A 288 -0.25 1.21 -10.38
N SER A 289 -0.20 1.68 -11.62
CA SER A 289 -1.34 1.64 -12.56
C SER A 289 -1.25 0.48 -13.55
N SER A 290 -0.15 -0.26 -13.51
CA SER A 290 0.11 -1.48 -14.28
C SER A 290 0.74 -2.53 -13.38
N GLY A 291 0.16 -3.74 -13.39
CA GLY A 291 0.58 -4.86 -12.56
C GLY A 291 -0.25 -6.11 -12.87
N LEU A 292 -0.02 -7.20 -12.14
CA LEU A 292 -0.65 -8.49 -12.41
C LEU A 292 -2.19 -8.43 -12.36
N ASN A 293 -2.72 -7.73 -11.36
CA ASN A 293 -4.17 -7.56 -11.11
C ASN A 293 -4.61 -6.09 -11.20
N MET A 294 -3.80 -5.23 -11.83
CA MET A 294 -3.97 -3.78 -11.78
C MET A 294 -4.01 -3.15 -13.18
N ASN A 295 -4.96 -2.23 -13.38
CA ASN A 295 -5.07 -1.41 -14.59
C ASN A 295 -5.43 0.04 -14.21
N SER A 296 -5.32 0.97 -15.16
CA SER A 296 -5.53 2.40 -14.91
C SER A 296 -6.93 2.73 -14.38
N PHE A 297 -7.98 2.08 -14.90
CA PHE A 297 -9.34 2.29 -14.43
C PHE A 297 -9.50 1.84 -12.97
N PHE A 298 -8.97 0.67 -12.63
CA PHE A 298 -9.03 0.14 -11.27
C PHE A 298 -8.26 1.03 -10.28
N GLN A 299 -7.09 1.55 -10.70
CA GLN A 299 -6.30 2.50 -9.93
C GLN A 299 -7.04 3.82 -9.69
N ASP A 300 -7.69 4.37 -10.71
CA ASP A 300 -8.47 5.62 -10.62
C ASP A 300 -9.69 5.48 -9.69
N ILE A 301 -10.36 4.33 -9.70
CA ILE A 301 -11.56 4.07 -8.90
C ILE A 301 -11.21 3.82 -7.43
N TYR A 302 -10.24 2.94 -7.16
CA TYR A 302 -10.03 2.43 -5.80
C TYR A 302 -8.83 2.99 -5.07
N PHE A 303 -7.79 3.48 -5.75
CA PHE A 303 -6.51 3.83 -5.08
C PHE A 303 -6.20 5.33 -5.11
N LYS A 304 -6.58 6.02 -6.18
CA LYS A 304 -6.21 7.43 -6.41
C LYS A 304 -6.62 8.40 -5.31
N LYS A 305 -7.73 8.12 -4.64
CA LYS A 305 -8.30 8.97 -3.57
C LYS A 305 -8.06 8.42 -2.17
N HIS A 306 -7.12 7.48 -2.01
CA HIS A 306 -6.70 7.08 -0.67
C HIS A 306 -6.01 8.23 0.04
N ALA A 307 -6.33 8.40 1.31
CA ALA A 307 -5.66 9.39 2.14
C ALA A 307 -4.20 8.98 2.37
N PHE A 308 -3.29 9.95 2.26
CA PHE A 308 -1.86 9.74 2.44
C PHE A 308 -1.29 10.80 3.37
N ASN A 309 -0.65 10.37 4.46
CA ASN A 309 -0.05 11.30 5.40
C ASN A 309 1.15 12.01 4.78
N THR A 310 1.18 13.34 4.88
CA THR A 310 2.31 14.18 4.46
C THR A 310 3.00 14.88 5.63
N GLN A 311 2.48 14.70 6.85
CA GLN A 311 3.06 15.30 8.06
C GLN A 311 4.36 14.57 8.43
N PRO A 312 5.48 15.28 8.65
CA PRO A 312 6.80 14.69 8.90
C PRO A 312 6.99 14.12 10.31
N HIS A 313 6.11 14.48 11.23
CA HIS A 313 6.12 13.99 12.59
C HIS A 313 4.68 13.98 13.12
N VAL A 314 4.23 12.80 13.56
CA VAL A 314 2.93 12.60 14.18
C VAL A 314 3.15 11.80 15.45
N GLU A 315 2.69 12.33 16.57
CA GLU A 315 2.61 11.59 17.83
C GLU A 315 1.32 10.76 17.84
N LEU A 316 1.47 9.45 17.99
CA LEU A 316 0.33 8.53 17.99
C LEU A 316 -0.37 8.57 19.35
N LYS A 317 -1.70 8.61 19.32
CA LYS A 317 -2.52 8.78 20.52
C LYS A 317 -2.71 7.44 21.22
N ASP A 318 -2.43 7.42 22.52
CA ASP A 318 -2.79 6.34 23.46
C ASP A 318 -2.53 4.92 22.93
N LEU A 319 -1.26 4.58 22.70
CA LEU A 319 -0.87 3.27 22.15
C LEU A 319 -1.35 2.08 22.99
N ASP A 320 -1.41 2.23 24.32
CA ASP A 320 -1.88 1.17 25.21
C ASP A 320 -3.35 0.82 24.98
N SER A 321 -4.15 1.77 24.47
CA SER A 321 -5.54 1.54 24.10
C SER A 321 -5.73 0.57 22.93
N ILE A 322 -4.69 0.29 22.14
CA ILE A 322 -4.73 -0.60 20.99
C ILE A 322 -4.49 -2.08 21.37
N LYS A 323 -4.07 -2.34 22.62
CA LYS A 323 -3.98 -3.71 23.14
C LYS A 323 -5.38 -4.30 23.26
N LYS A 324 -5.50 -5.59 22.98
CA LYS A 324 -6.78 -6.31 22.83
C LYS A 324 -7.89 -5.88 23.79
N ASP A 325 -7.70 -6.04 25.10
CA ASP A 325 -8.77 -5.80 26.08
C ASP A 325 -9.06 -4.30 26.25
N ASN A 326 -8.03 -3.46 26.19
CA ASN A 326 -8.20 -2.00 26.26
C ASN A 326 -8.95 -1.46 25.04
N TYR A 327 -8.73 -2.05 23.86
CA TYR A 327 -9.40 -1.64 22.63
C TYR A 327 -10.91 -1.86 22.71
N GLU A 328 -11.36 -2.94 23.36
CA GLU A 328 -12.79 -3.15 23.61
C GLU A 328 -13.41 -2.05 24.46
N GLU A 329 -12.69 -1.57 25.49
CA GLU A 329 -13.16 -0.46 26.31
C GLU A 329 -13.24 0.85 25.52
N VAL A 330 -12.27 1.12 24.62
CA VAL A 330 -12.36 2.25 23.68
C VAL A 330 -13.62 2.16 22.82
N ILE A 331 -13.91 0.98 22.23
CA ILE A 331 -15.08 0.80 21.38
C ILE A 331 -16.37 0.96 22.20
N HIS A 332 -16.44 0.37 23.40
CA HIS A 332 -17.58 0.53 24.28
C HIS A 332 -17.81 2.00 24.67
N ASP A 333 -16.77 2.75 24.98
CA ASP A 333 -16.89 4.17 25.32
C ASP A 333 -17.35 5.03 24.15
N LEU A 334 -16.86 4.73 22.93
CA LEU A 334 -17.35 5.38 21.73
C LEU A 334 -18.83 5.07 21.49
N LEU A 335 -19.24 3.80 21.61
CA LEU A 335 -20.64 3.39 21.42
C LEU A 335 -21.58 3.97 22.48
N ARG A 336 -21.13 4.13 23.74
CA ARG A 336 -21.91 4.78 24.82
C ARG A 336 -22.17 6.25 24.52
N LYS A 337 -21.21 6.95 23.89
CA LYS A 337 -21.30 8.37 23.53
C LYS A 337 -21.97 8.60 22.16
N ALA A 338 -22.00 7.58 21.31
CA ALA A 338 -22.45 7.71 19.94
C ALA A 338 -23.94 8.07 19.84
N VAL A 339 -24.24 9.03 18.97
CA VAL A 339 -25.61 9.38 18.60
C VAL A 339 -26.09 8.41 17.52
N VAL A 340 -27.21 7.73 17.79
CA VAL A 340 -27.80 6.78 16.83
C VAL A 340 -28.43 7.55 15.67
N LEU A 341 -27.98 7.25 14.44
CA LEU A 341 -28.53 7.83 13.22
C LEU A 341 -29.97 7.37 12.93
N ASP A 342 -30.70 8.11 12.11
CA ASP A 342 -32.09 7.79 11.76
C ASP A 342 -32.16 6.65 10.73
N HIS A 343 -32.50 5.45 11.19
CA HIS A 343 -32.56 4.24 10.35
C HIS A 343 -33.80 4.18 9.45
N SER A 344 -34.68 5.19 9.49
CA SER A 344 -35.76 5.33 8.49
C SER A 344 -35.26 5.87 7.15
N LYS A 345 -34.06 6.48 7.13
CA LYS A 345 -33.41 7.02 5.93
C LYS A 345 -32.38 6.04 5.37
N SER A 346 -32.15 6.09 4.06
CA SER A 346 -31.08 5.31 3.45
C SER A 346 -29.71 5.89 3.83
N PRO A 347 -28.71 5.05 4.18
CA PRO A 347 -27.35 5.53 4.43
C PRO A 347 -26.71 6.18 3.19
N CYS A 348 -27.23 5.88 2.00
CA CYS A 348 -26.73 6.43 0.74
C CYS A 348 -27.31 7.82 0.40
N GLU A 349 -28.20 8.37 1.23
CA GLU A 349 -28.68 9.75 1.10
C GLU A 349 -27.67 10.74 1.69
N GLU A 350 -27.45 11.88 1.02
CA GLU A 350 -26.47 12.87 1.46
C GLU A 350 -26.75 13.43 2.87
N ASN A 351 -28.00 13.46 3.30
CA ASN A 351 -28.43 13.99 4.60
C ASN A 351 -28.56 12.91 5.69
N PHE A 352 -28.12 11.66 5.43
CA PHE A 352 -28.14 10.59 6.43
C PHE A 352 -27.23 10.92 7.62
N ILE A 353 -26.01 11.38 7.31
CA ILE A 353 -25.05 11.87 8.30
C ILE A 353 -25.22 13.39 8.43
N PRO A 354 -25.53 13.91 9.62
CA PRO A 354 -25.65 15.35 9.87
C PRO A 354 -24.40 16.13 9.46
N ASP A 355 -24.58 17.38 9.04
CA ASP A 355 -23.49 18.29 8.73
C ASP A 355 -22.96 18.98 10.00
N THR A 356 -22.33 18.17 10.85
CA THR A 356 -21.67 18.54 12.11
C THR A 356 -20.19 18.13 12.04
N LYS A 357 -19.37 18.49 13.04
CA LYS A 357 -17.96 18.07 13.12
C LYS A 357 -17.60 17.70 14.55
N GLY A 358 -16.75 16.69 14.70
CA GLY A 358 -16.26 16.21 15.98
C GLY A 358 -17.25 15.35 16.77
N GLU A 359 -18.40 15.02 16.19
CA GLU A 359 -19.40 14.14 16.81
C GLU A 359 -19.07 12.67 16.57
N VAL A 360 -19.65 11.79 17.40
CA VAL A 360 -19.59 10.34 17.22
C VAL A 360 -20.99 9.84 16.85
N TYR A 361 -21.13 9.24 15.68
CA TYR A 361 -22.36 8.66 15.19
C TYR A 361 -22.27 7.14 15.10
N VAL A 362 -23.41 6.47 15.28
CA VAL A 362 -23.52 5.02 15.07
C VAL A 362 -24.73 4.67 14.21
N MET A 363 -24.53 3.71 13.31
CA MET A 363 -25.62 3.01 12.63
C MET A 363 -25.48 1.50 12.78
N PHE A 364 -26.61 0.81 12.73
CA PHE A 364 -26.73 -0.64 12.86
C PHE A 364 -27.22 -1.22 11.54
N ILE A 365 -26.48 -2.20 11.02
CA ILE A 365 -26.79 -2.87 9.76
C ILE A 365 -27.09 -4.34 10.01
N LYS A 366 -27.88 -4.95 9.13
CA LYS A 366 -28.17 -6.38 9.21
C LYS A 366 -26.93 -7.18 8.82
N MET A 367 -26.56 -8.11 9.70
CA MET A 367 -25.47 -9.07 9.52
C MET A 367 -25.78 -10.31 10.35
N ASN A 368 -26.33 -11.34 9.70
CA ASN A 368 -26.82 -12.56 10.36
C ASN A 368 -25.71 -13.51 10.79
N GLY A 369 -24.52 -13.39 10.21
CA GLY A 369 -23.39 -14.26 10.50
C GLY A 369 -22.06 -13.65 10.08
N PRO A 370 -20.92 -14.30 10.39
CA PRO A 370 -19.58 -13.74 10.22
C PRO A 370 -19.15 -13.57 8.76
N ARG A 371 -19.94 -14.07 7.80
CA ARG A 371 -19.72 -13.91 6.36
C ARG A 371 -20.82 -13.10 5.67
N ASP A 372 -21.79 -12.61 6.42
CA ASP A 372 -22.90 -11.81 5.88
C ASP A 372 -22.47 -10.34 5.73
N PHE A 373 -21.82 -10.03 4.61
CA PHE A 373 -21.37 -8.68 4.30
C PHE A 373 -22.29 -7.97 3.30
N THR A 374 -23.45 -8.54 2.96
CA THR A 374 -24.32 -8.07 1.87
C THR A 374 -24.68 -6.60 2.03
N THR A 375 -25.14 -6.19 3.21
CA THR A 375 -25.51 -4.79 3.46
C THR A 375 -24.29 -3.88 3.54
N TRP A 376 -23.19 -4.32 4.17
CA TRP A 376 -21.96 -3.53 4.25
C TRP A 376 -21.41 -3.17 2.88
N LEU A 377 -21.33 -4.13 1.95
CA LEU A 377 -20.77 -3.89 0.62
C LEU A 377 -21.59 -2.87 -0.19
N GLN A 378 -22.93 -2.86 -0.04
CA GLN A 378 -23.76 -1.83 -0.67
C GLN A 378 -23.53 -0.43 -0.07
N ILE A 379 -23.34 -0.36 1.25
CA ILE A 379 -23.02 0.88 1.95
C ILE A 379 -21.66 1.40 1.52
N ALA A 380 -20.63 0.54 1.53
CA ALA A 380 -19.28 0.86 1.10
C ALA A 380 -19.28 1.41 -0.34
N LYS A 381 -20.04 0.76 -1.24
CA LYS A 381 -20.23 1.22 -2.61
C LYS A 381 -20.79 2.63 -2.71
N CYS A 382 -21.86 2.95 -1.95
CA CYS A 382 -22.44 4.29 -2.01
C CYS A 382 -21.61 5.34 -1.26
N PHE A 383 -20.83 4.92 -0.25
CA PHE A 383 -19.80 5.75 0.38
C PHE A 383 -18.57 5.98 -0.50
N LYS A 384 -18.48 5.26 -1.63
CA LYS A 384 -17.37 5.33 -2.61
C LYS A 384 -16.03 5.00 -1.96
N ILE A 385 -16.03 3.92 -1.17
CA ILE A 385 -14.85 3.32 -0.53
C ILE A 385 -14.71 1.86 -1.01
N TRP A 386 -13.79 1.09 -0.43
CA TRP A 386 -13.51 -0.28 -0.87
C TRP A 386 -14.71 -1.23 -0.65
N ASP A 387 -15.25 -1.76 -1.75
CA ASP A 387 -16.48 -2.57 -1.80
C ASP A 387 -16.34 -3.94 -2.51
N LEU A 388 -15.13 -4.34 -2.91
CA LEU A 388 -14.90 -5.60 -3.64
C LEU A 388 -14.90 -6.84 -2.74
N ASP A 389 -14.41 -6.67 -1.52
CA ASP A 389 -14.42 -7.65 -0.44
C ASP A 389 -14.46 -6.93 0.91
N ALA A 390 -14.92 -7.61 1.97
CA ALA A 390 -15.08 -6.98 3.27
C ALA A 390 -13.71 -6.76 3.95
N ARG A 391 -13.39 -5.49 4.22
CA ARG A 391 -12.16 -5.05 4.90
C ARG A 391 -12.44 -3.97 5.93
N GLY A 392 -11.47 -3.70 6.80
CA GLY A 392 -11.55 -2.63 7.81
C GLY A 392 -12.49 -2.89 8.98
N TYR A 393 -12.91 -4.15 9.19
CA TYR A 393 -13.79 -4.50 10.31
C TYR A 393 -13.03 -5.07 11.51
N HIS A 394 -13.63 -4.86 12.67
CA HIS A 394 -13.26 -5.45 13.95
C HIS A 394 -14.55 -5.96 14.60
N LYS A 395 -14.66 -7.27 14.87
CA LYS A 395 -15.85 -7.91 15.45
C LYS A 395 -17.16 -7.48 14.80
N SER A 396 -17.18 -7.50 13.46
CA SER A 396 -18.34 -7.08 12.64
C SER A 396 -18.76 -5.62 12.86
N MET A 397 -17.80 -4.75 13.17
CA MET A 397 -17.98 -3.31 13.26
C MET A 397 -16.90 -2.58 12.45
N TRP A 398 -17.31 -1.51 11.77
CA TRP A 398 -16.42 -0.64 11.00
C TRP A 398 -16.33 0.73 11.64
N ARG A 399 -15.12 1.29 11.61
CA ARG A 399 -14.81 2.65 12.08
C ARG A 399 -14.22 3.43 10.91
N LEU A 400 -14.76 4.61 10.67
CA LEU A 400 -14.26 5.55 9.65
C LEU A 400 -14.76 6.95 9.99
N PHE A 401 -14.30 7.97 9.26
CA PHE A 401 -14.82 9.32 9.35
C PHE A 401 -15.81 9.62 8.23
N MET A 402 -16.79 10.48 8.49
CA MET A 402 -17.65 11.06 7.46
C MET A 402 -17.98 12.49 7.83
N LYS A 403 -17.71 13.43 6.91
CA LYS A 403 -17.96 14.87 7.09
C LYS A 403 -17.33 15.48 8.35
N GLY A 404 -16.21 14.96 8.83
CA GLY A 404 -15.58 15.46 10.06
C GLY A 404 -16.04 14.77 11.36
N ASN A 405 -16.81 13.67 11.26
CA ASN A 405 -17.39 12.95 12.41
C ASN A 405 -16.94 11.50 12.42
N HIS A 406 -16.76 10.94 13.61
CA HIS A 406 -16.50 9.51 13.77
C HIS A 406 -17.79 8.74 13.46
N LEU A 407 -17.75 7.82 12.50
CA LEU A 407 -18.85 6.92 12.18
C LEU A 407 -18.52 5.49 12.60
N LEU A 408 -19.40 4.90 13.39
CA LEU A 408 -19.41 3.48 13.76
C LEU A 408 -20.52 2.76 12.99
N VAL A 409 -20.20 1.63 12.37
CA VAL A 409 -21.18 0.79 11.68
C VAL A 409 -21.16 -0.59 12.31
N VAL A 410 -22.25 -1.00 12.97
CA VAL A 410 -22.32 -2.25 13.75
C VAL A 410 -23.22 -3.27 13.06
N GLY A 411 -22.69 -4.47 12.79
CA GLY A 411 -23.45 -5.59 12.21
C GLY A 411 -24.27 -6.36 13.24
N VAL A 412 -25.59 -6.45 13.04
CA VAL A 412 -26.55 -7.05 13.99
C VAL A 412 -27.27 -8.25 13.36
N PRO A 413 -27.41 -9.39 14.05
CA PRO A 413 -26.99 -9.67 15.44
C PRO A 413 -25.56 -10.18 15.62
N ASN A 414 -24.77 -10.31 14.55
CA ASN A 414 -23.48 -11.03 14.63
C ASN A 414 -22.43 -10.34 15.51
N SER A 415 -22.36 -9.00 15.52
CA SER A 415 -21.39 -8.27 16.34
C SER A 415 -21.72 -8.41 17.83
N SER A 416 -20.68 -8.55 18.66
CA SER A 416 -20.81 -8.44 20.11
C SER A 416 -21.34 -7.07 20.56
N TYR A 417 -21.17 -6.04 19.73
CA TYR A 417 -21.65 -4.68 20.00
C TYR A 417 -23.15 -4.51 19.69
N SER A 418 -23.84 -5.56 19.22
CA SER A 418 -25.29 -5.54 18.98
C SER A 418 -26.10 -5.18 20.22
N SER A 419 -25.53 -5.39 21.42
CA SER A 419 -26.12 -5.00 22.71
C SER A 419 -26.36 -3.50 22.86
N PHE A 420 -25.62 -2.65 22.13
CA PHE A 420 -25.80 -1.20 22.14
C PHE A 420 -26.95 -0.73 21.23
N LYS A 421 -27.54 -1.60 20.41
CA LYS A 421 -28.66 -1.24 19.55
C LYS A 421 -29.92 -1.01 20.38
N PRO A 422 -30.55 0.18 20.30
CA PRO A 422 -31.85 0.39 20.95
C PRO A 422 -32.92 -0.56 20.43
N ALA A 423 -33.86 -0.98 21.28
CA ALA A 423 -34.93 -1.91 20.92
C ALA A 423 -35.80 -1.39 19.74
N ARG A 424 -36.02 -0.07 19.69
CA ARG A 424 -36.81 0.60 18.64
C ARG A 424 -36.12 0.71 17.28
N VAL A 425 -34.82 0.44 17.21
CA VAL A 425 -34.04 0.58 15.96
C VAL A 425 -34.03 -0.74 15.21
N THR A 426 -34.53 -0.71 13.98
CA THR A 426 -34.42 -1.82 13.03
C THR A 426 -33.11 -1.69 12.27
N PRO A 427 -32.24 -2.72 12.24
CA PRO A 427 -31.00 -2.67 11.46
C PRO A 427 -31.28 -2.42 9.97
N ILE A 428 -30.49 -1.53 9.37
CA ILE A 428 -30.56 -1.23 7.94
C ILE A 428 -30.22 -2.49 7.16
N TYR A 429 -30.97 -2.75 6.09
CA TYR A 429 -30.69 -3.82 5.14
C TYR A 429 -30.74 -3.26 3.73
N LEU A 430 -29.65 -3.46 2.99
CA LEU A 430 -29.55 -3.16 1.56
C LEU A 430 -29.23 -4.47 0.84
N GLU A 431 -30.02 -4.79 -0.17
CA GLU A 431 -29.78 -5.92 -1.06
C GLU A 431 -29.02 -5.44 -2.31
N ASP A 432 -28.24 -6.32 -2.92
CA ASP A 432 -27.65 -6.07 -4.23
C ASP A 432 -28.76 -5.70 -5.21
N GLN A 433 -28.66 -4.51 -5.83
CA GLN A 433 -29.48 -4.22 -7.00
C GLN A 433 -29.05 -5.19 -8.10
N LYS A 434 -29.81 -6.28 -8.27
CA LYS A 434 -29.68 -7.14 -9.44
C LYS A 434 -29.79 -6.22 -10.66
N ILE A 435 -28.71 -6.13 -11.43
CA ILE A 435 -28.76 -5.54 -12.77
C ILE A 435 -29.80 -6.38 -13.51
N ASP A 436 -30.97 -5.79 -13.74
CA ASP A 436 -31.99 -6.38 -14.56
C ASP A 436 -31.44 -6.46 -15.98
N LYS A 437 -30.93 -7.64 -16.36
CA LYS A 437 -30.34 -7.89 -17.67
C LYS A 437 -31.35 -7.68 -18.79
N ASP A 438 -32.65 -7.64 -18.49
CA ASP A 438 -33.71 -7.36 -19.45
C ASP A 438 -33.95 -5.86 -19.68
N ARG A 439 -33.36 -4.98 -18.86
CA ARG A 439 -33.39 -3.51 -19.06
C ARG A 439 -32.26 -2.96 -19.94
N LEU A 440 -31.35 -3.83 -20.38
CA LEU A 440 -30.21 -3.51 -21.26
C LEU A 440 -30.34 -4.18 -22.64
N ARG A 441 -31.54 -4.62 -23.03
CA ARG A 441 -31.86 -5.06 -24.39
C ARG A 441 -32.63 -4.03 -25.17
#